data_AF-A0A965VKJ8-F1
#
_entry.id   AF-A0A965VKJ8-F1
#
_cell.length_a   1.000
_cell.length_b   1.000
_cell.length_c   1.000
_cell.angle_alpha   90.00
_cell.angle_beta   90.00
_cell.angle_gamma   90.00
#
_symmetry.space_group_name_H-M   'P 1'
#
loop_
_entity.id
_entity.type
_entity.pdbx_description
1 polymer ?
#
loop_
_entity_poly.entity_id
_entity_poly.type
_entity_poly.pdbx_seq_one_letter_code
_entity_poly.pdbx_strand_id
1 'polypeptide(L)'
;MAKKNKIVVVGSSNTDMVVRVPRLPRPGETVLGGRFSFVAGGKGANQAVAASRAGGEVSFLGCVGRDDLGDRALSSLVDEGVDVRGVSRVDGEPSGVALIFVSATGENSIAVSPGANSSLSAKQISRLKKVFSGAAVVLLQLETPLTSVLAAARMAHEVGARVILNPAPAMPLPLALLRNVSVLTPNESEAESLTGISVSGDASAARAARQLHERGV
;
A
#
# COMPACT_ATOMS: atom_id res chain seq x y z
N MET A 1 -11.82 -29.40 3.62
CA MET A 1 -10.86 -28.36 3.17
C MET A 1 -11.00 -27.17 4.11
N ALA A 2 -9.91 -26.69 4.72
CA ALA A 2 -9.97 -25.49 5.56
C ALA A 2 -10.45 -24.31 4.72
N LYS A 3 -11.41 -23.54 5.24
CA LYS A 3 -11.97 -22.36 4.57
C LYS A 3 -10.81 -21.38 4.37
N LYS A 4 -10.35 -21.15 3.13
CA LYS A 4 -9.36 -20.10 2.88
C LYS A 4 -10.00 -18.77 3.31
N ASN A 5 -9.34 -18.06 4.20
CA ASN A 5 -9.83 -16.76 4.65
C ASN A 5 -9.61 -15.77 3.51
N LYS A 6 -10.71 -15.28 2.95
CA LYS A 6 -10.70 -14.28 1.88
C LYS A 6 -10.14 -12.96 2.41
N ILE A 7 -9.12 -12.44 1.72
CA ILE A 7 -8.44 -11.19 2.03
C ILE A 7 -8.67 -10.24 0.86
N VAL A 8 -9.15 -9.04 1.15
CA VAL A 8 -9.24 -7.96 0.16
C VAL A 8 -8.14 -6.96 0.46
N VAL A 9 -7.24 -6.76 -0.49
CA VAL A 9 -6.21 -5.73 -0.39
C VAL A 9 -6.61 -4.56 -1.27
N VAL A 10 -6.70 -3.35 -0.70
CA VAL A 10 -6.96 -2.13 -1.46
C VAL A 10 -5.73 -1.24 -1.36
N GLY A 11 -5.11 -0.93 -2.49
CA GLY A 11 -3.84 -0.24 -2.43
C GLY A 11 -3.20 0.09 -3.76
N SER A 12 -1.96 0.58 -3.65
CA SER A 12 -1.13 0.99 -4.76
C SER A 12 -0.46 -0.20 -5.46
N SER A 13 -0.19 -0.03 -6.75
CA SER A 13 0.70 -0.87 -7.54
C SER A 13 1.69 0.03 -8.26
N ASN A 14 2.99 -0.20 -8.05
CA ASN A 14 4.05 0.54 -8.71
C ASN A 14 4.99 -0.40 -9.46
N THR A 15 5.72 0.15 -10.43
CA THR A 15 6.97 -0.45 -10.89
C THR A 15 8.15 0.36 -10.34
N ASP A 16 9.01 -0.30 -9.58
CA ASP A 16 10.19 0.31 -8.99
C ASP A 16 11.35 0.21 -10.00
N MET A 17 11.84 1.37 -10.43
CA MET A 17 12.96 1.57 -11.33
C MET A 17 14.21 1.81 -10.50
N VAL A 18 14.98 0.74 -10.29
CA VAL A 18 16.13 0.74 -9.37
C VAL A 18 17.43 0.91 -10.15
N VAL A 19 18.21 1.93 -9.79
CA VAL A 19 19.59 2.12 -10.25
C VAL A 19 20.54 1.96 -9.06
N ARG A 20 21.34 0.88 -9.06
CA ARG A 20 22.43 0.71 -8.08
C ARG A 20 23.64 1.50 -8.53
N VAL A 21 24.03 2.50 -7.76
CA VAL A 21 25.12 3.46 -8.06
C VAL A 21 26.24 3.34 -7.02
N PRO A 22 27.49 3.73 -7.35
CA PRO A 22 28.57 3.72 -6.35
C PRO A 22 28.27 4.64 -5.16
N ARG A 23 27.61 5.78 -5.42
CA ARG A 23 27.12 6.73 -4.42
C ARG A 23 25.90 7.48 -4.95
N LEU A 24 25.09 8.03 -4.06
CA LEU A 24 23.95 8.85 -4.46
C LEU A 24 24.45 10.13 -5.18
N PRO A 25 23.77 10.55 -6.27
CA PRO A 25 24.10 11.79 -6.96
C PRO A 25 23.76 12.99 -6.09
N ARG A 26 24.61 14.02 -6.12
CA ARG A 26 24.28 15.35 -5.56
C ARG A 26 23.45 16.16 -6.56
N PRO A 27 22.74 17.21 -6.12
CA PRO A 27 22.08 18.13 -7.04
C PRO A 27 23.03 18.65 -8.13
N GLY A 28 22.64 18.52 -9.40
CA GLY A 28 23.42 18.92 -10.57
C GLY A 28 24.49 17.93 -11.04
N GLU A 29 24.62 16.77 -10.38
CA GLU A 29 25.65 15.79 -10.70
C GLU A 29 25.12 14.63 -11.55
N THR A 30 25.98 14.10 -12.43
CA THR A 30 25.74 12.85 -13.17
C THR A 30 26.69 11.76 -12.66
N VAL A 31 26.14 10.62 -12.23
CA VAL A 31 26.90 9.45 -11.78
C VAL A 31 26.73 8.32 -12.80
N LEU A 32 27.84 7.84 -13.36
CA LEU A 32 27.87 6.75 -14.35
C LEU A 32 28.17 5.39 -13.71
N GLY A 33 27.91 4.31 -14.46
CA GLY A 33 28.33 2.95 -14.10
C GLY A 33 27.38 2.20 -13.16
N GLY A 34 26.12 2.63 -13.05
CA GLY A 34 25.11 1.95 -12.26
C GLY A 34 24.46 0.75 -12.96
N ARG A 35 23.88 -0.18 -12.18
CA ARG A 35 23.05 -1.29 -12.71
C ARG A 35 21.57 -0.94 -12.60
N PHE A 36 20.86 -1.06 -13.72
CA PHE A 36 19.43 -0.78 -13.79
C PHE A 36 18.60 -2.08 -13.74
N SER A 37 17.48 -2.05 -13.01
CA SER A 37 16.50 -3.13 -12.96
C SER A 37 15.10 -2.60 -12.69
N PHE A 38 14.10 -3.30 -13.23
CA PHE A 38 12.70 -3.15 -12.82
C PHE A 38 12.38 -4.14 -11.70
N VAL A 39 11.64 -3.69 -10.69
CA VAL A 39 11.13 -4.52 -9.59
C VAL A 39 9.64 -4.24 -9.42
N ALA A 40 8.85 -5.28 -9.13
CA ALA A 40 7.45 -5.08 -8.76
C ALA A 40 7.37 -4.32 -7.42
N GLY A 41 6.53 -3.29 -7.35
CA GLY A 41 6.46 -2.41 -6.19
C GLY A 41 5.06 -1.92 -5.89
N GLY A 42 4.98 -0.94 -4.98
CA GLY A 42 3.73 -0.43 -4.43
C GLY A 42 3.32 -1.21 -3.18
N LYS A 43 3.01 -0.49 -2.09
CA LYS A 43 2.71 -1.13 -0.80
C LYS A 43 1.52 -2.07 -0.89
N GLY A 44 0.49 -1.72 -1.68
CA GLY A 44 -0.69 -2.56 -1.88
C GLY A 44 -0.35 -3.88 -2.57
N ALA A 45 0.31 -3.82 -3.71
CA ALA A 45 0.75 -5.00 -4.46
C ALA A 45 1.67 -5.89 -3.62
N ASN A 46 2.65 -5.30 -2.93
CA ASN A 46 3.57 -6.05 -2.06
C ASN A 46 2.82 -6.79 -0.94
N GLN A 47 1.83 -6.15 -0.33
CA GLN A 47 1.00 -6.75 0.71
C GLN A 47 0.08 -7.86 0.15
N ALA A 48 -0.46 -7.69 -1.06
CA ALA A 48 -1.27 -8.71 -1.73
C ALA A 48 -0.46 -9.97 -2.05
N VAL A 49 0.76 -9.80 -2.59
CA VAL A 49 1.68 -10.91 -2.84
C VAL A 49 2.07 -11.61 -1.54
N ALA A 50 2.42 -10.85 -0.49
CA ALA A 50 2.76 -11.42 0.82
C ALA A 50 1.61 -12.25 1.41
N ALA A 51 0.39 -11.74 1.35
CA ALA A 51 -0.80 -12.44 1.82
C ALA A 51 -1.10 -13.71 1.00
N SER A 52 -0.90 -13.66 -0.32
CA SER A 52 -1.12 -14.82 -1.20
C SER A 52 -0.09 -15.93 -0.92
N ARG A 53 1.20 -15.56 -0.84
CA ARG A 53 2.29 -16.48 -0.49
C ARG A 53 2.15 -17.11 0.89
N ALA A 54 1.50 -16.41 1.83
CA ALA A 54 1.14 -16.94 3.14
C ALA A 54 -0.07 -17.91 3.12
N GLY A 55 -0.64 -18.20 1.94
CA GLY A 55 -1.76 -19.13 1.74
C GLY A 55 -3.15 -18.48 1.75
N GLY A 56 -3.23 -17.15 1.76
CA GLY A 56 -4.49 -16.41 1.70
C GLY A 56 -5.18 -16.49 0.33
N GLU A 57 -6.51 -16.35 0.30
CA GLU A 57 -7.25 -16.12 -0.93
C GLU A 57 -7.40 -14.62 -1.13
N VAL A 58 -6.61 -14.03 -2.04
CA VAL A 58 -6.43 -12.59 -2.12
C VAL A 58 -7.14 -12.00 -3.35
N SER A 59 -7.98 -10.99 -3.13
CA SER A 59 -8.45 -10.09 -4.18
C SER A 59 -7.78 -8.73 -4.02
N PHE A 60 -7.16 -8.22 -5.09
CA PHE A 60 -6.53 -6.91 -5.10
C PHE A 60 -7.40 -5.88 -5.82
N LEU A 61 -7.61 -4.74 -5.15
CA LEU A 61 -8.33 -3.58 -5.66
C LEU A 61 -7.36 -2.40 -5.77
N GLY A 62 -7.22 -1.84 -6.96
CA GLY A 62 -6.29 -0.75 -7.22
C GLY A 62 -6.50 -0.18 -8.62
N CYS A 63 -5.54 0.64 -9.05
CA CYS A 63 -5.52 1.21 -10.39
C CYS A 63 -4.14 1.06 -11.02
N VAL A 64 -4.12 0.75 -12.31
CA VAL A 64 -2.91 0.77 -13.15
C VAL A 64 -3.21 1.56 -14.43
N GLY A 65 -2.17 2.04 -15.10
CA GLY A 65 -2.30 2.69 -16.40
C GLY A 65 -2.64 1.71 -17.51
N ARG A 66 -3.03 2.24 -18.67
CA ARG A 66 -3.06 1.49 -19.93
C ARG A 66 -1.71 1.51 -20.65
N ASP A 67 -0.70 0.97 -19.97
CA ASP A 67 0.67 0.89 -20.45
C ASP A 67 1.31 -0.48 -20.15
N ASP A 68 2.49 -0.71 -20.74
CA ASP A 68 3.25 -1.94 -20.57
C ASP A 68 3.58 -2.23 -19.10
N LEU A 69 3.77 -1.19 -18.29
CA LEU A 69 4.03 -1.32 -16.85
C LEU A 69 2.79 -1.85 -16.12
N GLY A 70 1.61 -1.37 -16.47
CA GLY A 70 0.35 -1.85 -15.94
C GLY A 70 0.08 -3.31 -16.33
N ASP A 71 0.34 -3.66 -17.58
CA ASP A 71 0.21 -5.05 -18.06
C ASP A 71 1.16 -6.00 -17.32
N ARG A 72 2.43 -5.59 -17.13
CA ARG A 72 3.40 -6.36 -16.34
C ARG A 72 3.02 -6.49 -14.86
N ALA A 73 2.54 -5.42 -14.24
CA ALA A 73 2.12 -5.43 -12.84
C ALA A 73 0.95 -6.40 -12.62
N LEU A 74 -0.05 -6.37 -13.51
CA LEU A 74 -1.19 -7.29 -13.46
C LEU A 74 -0.77 -8.74 -13.67
N SER A 75 0.09 -9.01 -14.66
CA SER A 75 0.62 -10.36 -14.91
C SER A 75 1.35 -10.89 -13.68
N SER A 76 2.23 -10.08 -13.08
CA SER A 76 2.98 -10.48 -11.89
C SER A 76 2.09 -10.80 -10.70
N LEU A 77 1.00 -10.06 -10.49
CA LEU A 77 0.05 -10.36 -9.42
C LEU A 77 -0.71 -11.67 -9.68
N VAL A 78 -1.11 -11.93 -10.92
CA VAL A 78 -1.77 -13.17 -11.32
C VAL A 78 -0.85 -14.38 -11.11
N ASP A 79 0.43 -14.26 -11.48
CA ASP A 79 1.44 -15.31 -11.29
C ASP A 79 1.65 -15.64 -9.80
N GLU A 80 1.43 -14.65 -8.92
CA GLU A 80 1.47 -14.80 -7.46
C GLU A 80 0.14 -15.31 -6.86
N GLY A 81 -0.85 -15.67 -7.70
CA GLY A 81 -2.14 -16.20 -7.27
C GLY A 81 -3.12 -15.15 -6.74
N VAL A 82 -2.90 -13.87 -7.04
CA VAL A 82 -3.77 -12.76 -6.64
C VAL A 82 -4.87 -12.54 -7.68
N ASP A 83 -6.13 -12.44 -7.23
CA ASP A 83 -7.25 -12.07 -8.09
C ASP A 83 -7.26 -10.56 -8.36
N VAL A 84 -7.00 -10.18 -9.60
CA VAL A 84 -6.91 -8.78 -10.06
C VAL A 84 -8.17 -8.27 -10.78
N ARG A 85 -9.29 -9.01 -10.77
CA ARG A 85 -10.53 -8.58 -11.44
C ARG A 85 -11.09 -7.26 -10.93
N GLY A 86 -10.68 -6.85 -9.73
CA GLY A 86 -11.05 -5.57 -9.12
C GLY A 86 -10.10 -4.41 -9.44
N VAL A 87 -9.05 -4.62 -10.24
CA VAL A 87 -8.12 -3.56 -10.66
C VAL A 87 -8.70 -2.80 -11.84
N SER A 88 -8.73 -1.47 -11.74
CA SER A 88 -9.15 -0.60 -12.85
C SER A 88 -7.95 -0.22 -13.71
N ARG A 89 -8.11 -0.31 -15.04
CA ARG A 89 -7.16 0.28 -15.99
C ARG A 89 -7.59 1.69 -16.36
N VAL A 90 -6.71 2.66 -16.15
CA VAL A 90 -7.00 4.09 -16.30
C VAL A 90 -6.44 4.60 -17.62
N ASP A 91 -7.30 5.24 -18.41
CA ASP A 91 -6.94 5.89 -19.68
C ASP A 91 -6.26 7.24 -19.40
N GLY A 92 -5.18 7.54 -20.13
CA GLY A 92 -4.48 8.83 -20.06
C GLY A 92 -3.57 9.01 -18.84
N GLU A 93 -3.51 8.03 -17.92
CA GLU A 93 -2.62 8.05 -16.75
C GLU A 93 -1.59 6.92 -16.85
N PRO A 94 -0.29 7.18 -16.61
CA PRO A 94 0.71 6.12 -16.53
C PRO A 94 0.51 5.30 -15.25
N SER A 95 0.98 4.06 -15.26
CA SER A 95 1.10 3.25 -14.05
C SER A 95 2.04 3.93 -13.04
N GLY A 96 1.80 3.68 -11.75
CA GLY A 96 2.66 4.21 -10.69
C GLY A 96 4.09 3.71 -10.83
N VAL A 97 5.06 4.57 -10.54
CA VAL A 97 6.48 4.24 -10.57
C VAL A 97 7.22 4.83 -9.37
N ALA A 98 8.27 4.15 -8.94
CA ALA A 98 9.24 4.71 -8.01
C ALA A 98 10.63 4.72 -8.66
N LEU A 99 11.28 5.87 -8.69
CA LEU A 99 12.68 5.99 -9.10
C LEU A 99 13.55 5.83 -7.85
N ILE A 100 14.36 4.78 -7.82
CA ILE A 100 15.12 4.38 -6.63
C ILE A 100 16.60 4.36 -6.99
N PHE A 101 17.38 5.20 -6.34
CA PHE A 101 18.84 5.10 -6.34
C PHE A 101 19.29 4.38 -5.09
N VAL A 102 20.21 3.42 -5.22
CA VAL A 102 20.80 2.69 -4.08
C VAL A 102 22.31 2.80 -4.16
N SER A 103 22.95 3.36 -3.14
CA SER A 103 24.41 3.47 -3.06
C SER A 103 25.09 2.14 -2.72
N ALA A 104 26.43 2.10 -2.82
CA ALA A 104 27.22 0.96 -2.35
C ALA A 104 27.14 0.74 -0.82
N THR A 105 26.81 1.79 -0.05
CA THR A 105 26.58 1.70 1.41
C THR A 105 25.19 1.22 1.78
N GLY A 106 24.29 1.07 0.80
CA GLY A 106 22.89 0.67 1.01
C GLY A 106 21.93 1.82 1.30
N GLU A 107 22.42 3.06 1.36
CA GLU A 107 21.57 4.25 1.41
C GLU A 107 20.75 4.38 0.12
N ASN A 108 19.53 4.90 0.23
CA ASN A 108 18.65 5.08 -0.91
C ASN A 108 18.10 6.51 -1.03
N SER A 109 17.71 6.86 -2.26
CA SER A 109 16.94 8.06 -2.57
C SER A 109 15.79 7.66 -3.48
N ILE A 110 14.57 7.98 -3.07
CA ILE A 110 13.34 7.48 -3.69
C ILE A 110 12.45 8.66 -4.08
N ALA A 111 12.02 8.69 -5.34
CA ALA A 111 10.97 9.58 -5.81
C ALA A 111 9.82 8.75 -6.38
N VAL A 112 8.60 8.97 -5.89
CA VAL A 112 7.42 8.22 -6.31
C VAL A 112 6.52 9.10 -7.18
N SER A 113 6.13 8.59 -8.34
CA SER A 113 5.03 9.13 -9.14
C SER A 113 3.83 8.18 -8.99
N PRO A 114 2.73 8.60 -8.33
CA PRO A 114 1.61 7.70 -8.06
C PRO A 114 0.86 7.29 -9.32
N GLY A 115 0.86 8.12 -10.38
CA GLY A 115 0.16 7.84 -11.64
C GLY A 115 -1.30 7.42 -11.41
N ALA A 116 -1.71 6.35 -12.08
CA ALA A 116 -3.04 5.77 -11.99
C ALA A 116 -3.50 5.42 -10.56
N ASN A 117 -2.60 5.23 -9.58
CA ASN A 117 -2.99 4.99 -8.18
C ASN A 117 -3.81 6.16 -7.61
N SER A 118 -3.55 7.39 -8.06
CA SER A 118 -4.31 8.59 -7.69
C SER A 118 -5.74 8.59 -8.22
N SER A 119 -6.02 7.78 -9.24
CA SER A 119 -7.35 7.68 -9.85
C SER A 119 -8.27 6.73 -9.10
N LEU A 120 -7.77 5.95 -8.13
CA LEU A 120 -8.62 5.08 -7.33
C LEU A 120 -9.59 5.92 -6.50
N SER A 121 -10.87 5.88 -6.85
CA SER A 121 -11.93 6.68 -6.23
C SER A 121 -12.83 5.87 -5.30
N ALA A 122 -13.44 6.55 -4.32
CA ALA A 122 -14.47 5.97 -3.46
C ALA A 122 -15.62 5.34 -4.27
N LYS A 123 -15.99 5.93 -5.41
CA LYS A 123 -17.03 5.39 -6.32
C LYS A 123 -16.64 4.05 -6.92
N GLN A 124 -15.37 3.86 -7.31
CA GLN A 124 -14.88 2.57 -7.78
C GLN A 124 -14.94 1.52 -6.66
N ILE A 125 -14.52 1.88 -5.44
CA ILE A 125 -14.63 0.98 -4.28
C ILE A 125 -16.08 0.56 -4.03
N SER A 126 -17.03 1.50 -4.02
CA SER A 126 -18.46 1.19 -3.82
C SER A 126 -19.03 0.26 -4.89
N ARG A 127 -18.60 0.39 -6.16
CA ARG A 127 -19.01 -0.51 -7.25
C ARG A 127 -18.52 -1.95 -7.05
N LEU A 128 -17.43 -2.12 -6.29
CA LEU A 128 -16.81 -3.41 -5.99
C LEU A 128 -17.33 -4.04 -4.69
N LYS A 129 -18.46 -3.58 -4.13
CA LYS A 129 -19.04 -4.09 -2.87
C LYS A 129 -19.12 -5.62 -2.80
N LYS A 130 -19.43 -6.29 -3.92
CA LYS A 130 -19.49 -7.77 -3.98
C LYS A 130 -18.14 -8.45 -3.67
N VAL A 131 -17.01 -7.79 -3.98
CA VAL A 131 -15.67 -8.32 -3.68
C VAL A 131 -15.44 -8.38 -2.17
N PHE A 132 -15.99 -7.46 -1.39
CA PHE A 132 -15.90 -7.46 0.07
C PHE A 132 -16.75 -8.54 0.74
N SER A 133 -17.77 -9.08 0.05
CA SER A 133 -18.64 -10.11 0.61
C SER A 133 -17.85 -11.35 1.05
N GLY A 134 -18.01 -11.75 2.30
CA GLY A 134 -17.31 -12.88 2.91
C GLY A 134 -15.81 -12.67 3.16
N ALA A 135 -15.31 -11.43 3.02
CA ALA A 135 -13.93 -11.11 3.39
C ALA A 135 -13.73 -11.26 4.91
N ALA A 136 -12.68 -11.97 5.31
CA ALA A 136 -12.27 -12.04 6.71
C ALA A 136 -11.43 -10.81 7.10
N VAL A 137 -10.63 -10.31 6.16
CA VAL A 137 -9.71 -9.20 6.34
C VAL A 137 -9.77 -8.25 5.15
N VAL A 138 -9.73 -6.95 5.44
CA VAL A 138 -9.45 -5.89 4.47
C VAL A 138 -8.16 -5.20 4.87
N LEU A 139 -7.18 -5.22 3.98
CA LEU A 139 -5.84 -4.67 4.22
C LEU A 139 -5.61 -3.42 3.36
N LEU A 140 -5.23 -2.33 4.01
CA LEU A 140 -5.15 -0.98 3.45
C LEU A 140 -3.79 -0.33 3.71
N GLN A 141 -3.41 0.61 2.85
CA GLN A 141 -2.26 1.51 3.03
C GLN A 141 -2.61 2.94 2.55
N LEU A 142 -1.67 3.88 2.60
CA LEU A 142 -1.92 5.31 2.32
C LEU A 142 -1.27 5.82 1.01
N GLU A 143 -0.94 4.94 0.07
CA GLU A 143 -0.44 5.29 -1.27
C GLU A 143 -1.55 5.48 -2.32
N THR A 144 -2.81 5.57 -1.89
CA THR A 144 -3.98 5.86 -2.72
C THR A 144 -4.82 6.96 -2.06
N PRO A 145 -5.76 7.60 -2.77
CA PRO A 145 -6.56 8.67 -2.18
C PRO A 145 -7.25 8.26 -0.88
N LEU A 146 -7.10 9.09 0.16
CA LEU A 146 -7.65 8.83 1.50
C LEU A 146 -9.17 8.57 1.48
N THR A 147 -9.90 9.19 0.53
CA THR A 147 -11.33 8.98 0.33
C THR A 147 -11.65 7.53 -0.05
N SER A 148 -10.78 6.87 -0.81
CA SER A 148 -10.89 5.46 -1.20
C SER A 148 -10.54 4.53 -0.06
N VAL A 149 -9.49 4.85 0.71
CA VAL A 149 -9.14 4.15 1.95
C VAL A 149 -10.31 4.16 2.93
N LEU A 150 -10.92 5.34 3.15
CA LEU A 150 -12.09 5.47 4.02
C LEU A 150 -13.31 4.70 3.50
N ALA A 151 -13.56 4.73 2.18
CA ALA A 151 -14.65 3.97 1.59
C ALA A 151 -14.43 2.45 1.76
N ALA A 152 -13.21 1.96 1.57
CA ALA A 152 -12.87 0.56 1.76
C ALA A 152 -12.99 0.11 3.22
N ALA A 153 -12.52 0.94 4.16
CA ALA A 153 -12.67 0.67 5.60
C ALA A 153 -14.15 0.60 6.03
N ARG A 154 -15.01 1.48 5.49
CA ARG A 154 -16.46 1.43 5.74
C ARG A 154 -17.11 0.17 5.15
N MET A 155 -16.77 -0.18 3.90
CA MET A 155 -17.27 -1.42 3.29
C MET A 155 -16.85 -2.66 4.07
N ALA A 156 -15.62 -2.69 4.58
CA ALA A 156 -15.12 -3.76 5.43
C ALA A 156 -15.94 -3.88 6.73
N HIS A 157 -16.20 -2.75 7.39
CA HIS A 157 -17.01 -2.70 8.60
C HIS A 157 -18.45 -3.20 8.35
N GLU A 158 -19.09 -2.78 7.25
CA GLU A 158 -20.44 -3.22 6.86
C GLU A 158 -20.57 -4.74 6.69
N VAL A 159 -19.51 -5.41 6.23
CA VAL A 159 -19.50 -6.87 6.04
C VAL A 159 -18.91 -7.63 7.22
N GLY A 160 -18.54 -6.94 8.31
CA GLY A 160 -17.94 -7.54 9.50
C GLY A 160 -16.50 -8.02 9.32
N ALA A 161 -15.78 -7.54 8.30
CA ALA A 161 -14.38 -7.88 8.08
C ALA A 161 -13.46 -7.10 9.02
N ARG A 162 -12.35 -7.71 9.44
CA ARG A 162 -11.32 -7.01 10.21
C ARG A 162 -10.54 -6.08 9.29
N VAL A 163 -10.38 -4.82 9.69
CA VAL A 163 -9.60 -3.85 8.92
C VAL A 163 -8.20 -3.77 9.49
N ILE A 164 -7.20 -4.03 8.64
CA ILE A 164 -5.80 -3.80 8.94
C ILE A 164 -5.36 -2.58 8.11
N LEU A 165 -4.85 -1.56 8.78
CA LEU A 165 -4.27 -0.38 8.13
C LEU A 165 -2.78 -0.32 8.42
N ASN A 166 -1.96 -0.32 7.37
CA ASN A 166 -0.58 0.12 7.46
C ASN A 166 -0.53 1.63 7.14
N PRO A 167 -0.30 2.52 8.12
CA PRO A 167 -0.41 3.97 7.94
C PRO A 167 0.83 4.57 7.25
N ALA A 168 1.18 4.01 6.09
CA ALA A 168 2.34 4.36 5.30
C ALA A 168 1.96 4.82 3.89
N PRO A 169 2.50 5.95 3.38
CA PRO A 169 3.40 6.89 4.07
C PRO A 169 2.71 7.66 5.20
N ALA A 170 3.50 8.21 6.13
CA ALA A 170 3.00 8.93 7.28
C ALA A 170 2.18 10.17 6.86
N MET A 171 0.94 10.24 7.37
CA MET A 171 0.07 11.40 7.22
C MET A 171 -0.97 11.46 8.35
N PRO A 172 -1.57 12.63 8.62
CA PRO A 172 -2.68 12.73 9.56
C PRO A 172 -3.88 11.87 9.14
N LEU A 173 -4.44 11.11 10.08
CA LEU A 173 -5.60 10.24 9.84
C LEU A 173 -6.86 10.79 10.51
N PRO A 174 -8.00 10.87 9.78
CA PRO A 174 -9.25 11.32 10.37
C PRO A 174 -9.78 10.26 11.35
N LEU A 175 -10.39 10.70 12.45
CA LEU A 175 -11.03 9.81 13.43
C LEU A 175 -12.06 8.86 12.80
N ALA A 176 -12.75 9.33 11.75
CA ALA A 176 -13.69 8.52 11.00
C ALA A 176 -13.05 7.31 10.33
N LEU A 177 -11.76 7.38 9.95
CA LEU A 177 -11.02 6.22 9.45
C LEU A 177 -10.57 5.34 10.61
N LEU A 178 -9.94 5.92 11.63
CA LEU A 178 -9.37 5.16 12.76
C LEU A 178 -10.42 4.28 13.46
N ARG A 179 -11.64 4.78 13.65
CA ARG A 179 -12.76 4.03 14.23
C ARG A 179 -13.20 2.79 13.43
N ASN A 180 -12.80 2.68 12.17
CA ASN A 180 -13.07 1.51 11.34
C ASN A 180 -11.86 0.55 11.29
N VAL A 181 -10.71 0.91 11.88
CA VAL A 181 -9.50 0.09 11.87
C VAL A 181 -9.52 -0.86 13.06
N SER A 182 -9.27 -2.15 12.83
CA SER A 182 -9.15 -3.17 13.89
C SER A 182 -7.70 -3.40 14.31
N VAL A 183 -6.76 -3.19 13.39
CA VAL A 183 -5.32 -3.32 13.64
C VAL A 183 -4.60 -2.22 12.85
N LEU A 184 -3.82 -1.40 13.54
CA LEU A 184 -2.95 -0.40 12.94
C LEU A 184 -1.49 -0.86 13.06
N THR A 185 -0.70 -0.71 11.99
CA THR A 185 0.69 -1.21 11.92
C THR A 185 1.70 -0.10 11.56
N PRO A 186 1.84 0.95 12.39
CA PRO A 186 2.84 1.99 12.16
C PRO A 186 4.25 1.49 12.51
N ASN A 187 5.27 1.97 11.80
CA ASN A 187 6.64 1.99 12.33
C ASN A 187 6.84 3.14 13.34
N GLU A 188 8.05 3.34 13.85
CA GLU A 188 8.37 4.36 14.84
C GLU A 188 8.07 5.79 14.35
N SER A 189 8.50 6.12 13.13
CA SER A 189 8.29 7.45 12.54
C SER A 189 6.82 7.73 12.22
N GLU A 190 6.09 6.71 11.77
CA GLU A 190 4.64 6.79 11.52
C GLU A 190 3.87 6.94 12.84
N ALA A 191 4.26 6.20 13.88
CA ALA A 191 3.66 6.30 15.21
C ALA A 191 3.89 7.70 15.79
N GLU A 192 5.11 8.23 15.70
CA GLU A 192 5.43 9.59 16.10
C GLU A 192 4.62 10.62 15.30
N SER A 193 4.50 10.48 13.99
CA SER A 193 3.69 11.38 13.16
C SER A 193 2.20 11.36 13.54
N LEU A 194 1.67 10.22 13.99
CA LEU A 194 0.26 10.10 14.37
C LEU A 194 0.01 10.61 15.80
N THR A 195 0.96 10.43 16.70
CA THR A 195 0.76 10.62 18.15
C THR A 195 1.43 11.90 18.69
N GLY A 196 2.48 12.37 18.03
CA GLY A 196 3.43 13.36 18.55
C GLY A 196 4.41 12.78 19.57
N ILE A 197 4.44 11.45 19.76
CA ILE A 197 5.28 10.77 20.74
C ILE A 197 6.42 10.07 20.01
N SER A 198 7.65 10.51 20.23
CA SER A 198 8.82 9.81 19.69
C SER A 198 8.99 8.43 20.31
N VAL A 199 9.11 7.42 19.45
CA VAL A 199 9.21 6.00 19.83
C VAL A 199 10.68 5.58 19.81
N SER A 200 11.24 5.36 21.00
CA SER A 200 12.65 5.05 21.24
C SER A 200 12.87 3.87 22.18
N GLY A 201 11.78 3.21 22.61
CA GLY A 201 11.80 2.03 23.47
C GLY A 201 10.39 1.64 23.94
N ASP A 202 10.28 0.55 24.68
CA ASP A 202 9.00 -0.06 25.06
C ASP A 202 8.04 0.89 25.77
N ALA A 203 8.57 1.74 26.66
CA ALA A 203 7.76 2.70 27.41
C ALA A 203 7.14 3.78 26.52
N SER A 204 7.91 4.32 25.55
CA SER A 204 7.38 5.31 24.60
C SER A 204 6.46 4.67 23.57
N ALA A 205 6.77 3.46 23.10
CA ALA A 205 5.89 2.66 22.23
C ALA A 205 4.52 2.39 22.89
N ALA A 206 4.51 1.97 24.17
CA ALA A 206 3.28 1.71 24.91
C ALA A 206 2.42 2.98 25.11
N ARG A 207 3.04 4.16 25.26
CA ARG A 207 2.32 5.44 25.31
C ARG A 207 1.68 5.78 23.97
N ALA A 208 2.43 5.64 22.87
CA ALA A 208 1.92 5.87 21.51
C ALA A 208 0.74 4.93 21.20
N ALA A 209 0.87 3.64 21.53
CA ALA A 209 -0.20 2.65 21.37
C ALA A 209 -1.46 3.01 22.17
N ARG A 210 -1.33 3.40 23.45
CA ARG A 210 -2.48 3.83 24.27
C ARG A 210 -3.21 5.02 23.66
N GLN A 211 -2.48 6.03 23.17
CA GLN A 211 -3.10 7.19 22.54
C GLN A 211 -3.82 6.82 21.23
N LEU A 212 -3.32 5.84 20.48
CA LEU A 212 -3.99 5.34 19.27
C LEU A 212 -5.28 4.57 19.62
N HIS A 213 -5.27 3.78 20.69
CA HIS A 213 -6.48 3.13 21.22
C HIS A 213 -7.54 4.14 21.67
N GLU A 214 -7.15 5.21 22.36
CA GLU A 214 -8.05 6.30 22.76
C GLU A 214 -8.71 7.01 21.56
N ARG A 215 -8.08 6.96 20.38
CA ARG A 215 -8.61 7.52 19.12
C ARG A 215 -9.53 6.55 18.36
N GLY A 216 -9.70 5.32 18.84
CA GLY A 216 -10.68 4.35 18.35
C GLY A 216 -10.14 3.21 17.51
N VAL A 217 -8.83 2.92 17.59
CA VAL A 217 -8.21 1.69 17.04
C VAL A 217 -8.38 0.52 18.01
#